data_AF-A0A520ESC3-F1
#
_entry.id   AF-A0A520ESC3-F1
#
_cell.length_a   1.000
_cell.length_b   1.000
_cell.length_c   1.000
_cell.angle_alpha   90.00
_cell.angle_beta   90.00
_cell.angle_gamma   90.00
#
_symmetry.space_group_name_H-M   'P 1'
#
loop_
_entity.id
_entity.type
_entity.pdbx_description
1 polymer ?
#
loop_
_entity_poly.entity_id
_entity_poly.type
_entity_poly.pdbx_seq_one_letter_code
_entity_poly.pdbx_strand_id
1 'polypeptide(L)'
;MSDRATTTAERPAGPRIPGPVAPGAPGSKPHDLWPSTKRLLRRLRPHRIAVGVVLLVAAVSVVLTSIAPRMLGQGTNLIFDGIIGKQLPAGMSKEQAVAALRADGQNTFADMVSGMAVVPGVGIDFSALGRVLAIVLALYLGSAVFMWLSGFLLNIIVQGVVKNLRAEVERKIHRLPLRYFDSHSRGDLLSRVTNDIDNVSQSLQQTMSQLIVSAMTVIGILVMMIVISPLLALIAVLTVPLS
;
A
#
# COMPACT_ATOMS: atom_id res chain seq x y z
N MET A 1 -54.52 -64.17 -17.41
CA MET A 1 -54.32 -62.73 -17.64
C MET A 1 -52.83 -62.47 -17.48
N SER A 2 -52.15 -62.12 -18.57
CA SER A 2 -50.69 -62.10 -18.70
C SER A 2 -50.16 -60.71 -18.35
N ASP A 3 -49.24 -60.65 -17.39
CA ASP A 3 -48.47 -59.46 -17.03
C ASP A 3 -47.52 -59.06 -18.18
N ARG A 4 -47.66 -57.83 -18.66
CA ARG A 4 -46.69 -57.16 -19.54
C ARG A 4 -45.77 -56.31 -18.68
N ALA A 5 -44.57 -56.81 -18.41
CA ALA A 5 -43.45 -55.99 -17.96
C ALA A 5 -42.94 -55.13 -19.12
N THR A 6 -43.11 -53.81 -19.01
CA THR A 6 -42.45 -52.83 -19.89
C THR A 6 -40.99 -52.68 -19.49
N THR A 7 -40.10 -53.29 -20.27
CA THR A 7 -38.65 -53.11 -20.17
C THR A 7 -38.27 -51.77 -20.80
N THR A 8 -38.00 -50.75 -19.99
CA THR A 8 -37.43 -49.48 -20.45
C THR A 8 -35.95 -49.70 -20.73
N ALA A 9 -35.56 -49.75 -22.01
CA ALA A 9 -34.17 -49.83 -22.43
C ALA A 9 -33.44 -48.50 -22.13
N GLU A 10 -32.50 -48.51 -21.18
CA GLU A 10 -31.56 -47.40 -21.00
C GLU A 10 -30.68 -47.24 -22.25
N ARG A 11 -30.70 -46.04 -22.84
CA ARG A 11 -29.77 -45.67 -23.92
C ARG A 11 -28.35 -45.52 -23.36
N PRO A 12 -27.31 -45.96 -24.08
CA PRO A 12 -25.93 -45.80 -23.62
C PRO A 12 -25.57 -44.32 -23.54
N ALA A 13 -25.01 -43.90 -22.40
CA ALA A 13 -24.49 -42.57 -22.20
C ALA A 13 -23.38 -42.29 -23.24
N GLY A 14 -23.61 -41.32 -24.12
CA GLY A 14 -22.60 -40.89 -25.10
C GLY A 14 -21.36 -40.29 -24.41
N PRO A 15 -20.24 -40.14 -25.15
CA PRO A 15 -18.99 -39.61 -24.60
C PRO A 15 -19.23 -38.22 -23.99
N ARG A 16 -18.97 -38.08 -22.68
CA ARG A 16 -18.92 -36.76 -22.03
C ARG A 16 -17.77 -35.97 -22.65
N ILE A 17 -18.09 -35.04 -23.55
CA ILE A 17 -17.13 -34.03 -24.00
C ILE A 17 -16.85 -33.13 -22.78
N PRO A 18 -15.59 -33.02 -22.31
CA PRO A 18 -15.26 -32.12 -21.22
C PRO A 18 -15.62 -30.69 -21.62
N GLY A 19 -16.49 -30.05 -20.84
CA GLY A 19 -16.83 -28.64 -21.03
C GLY A 19 -15.59 -27.74 -20.87
N PRO A 20 -15.61 -26.51 -21.41
CA PRO A 20 -14.51 -25.58 -21.28
C PRO A 20 -14.19 -25.35 -19.80
N VAL A 21 -12.93 -25.55 -19.42
CA VAL A 21 -12.44 -25.28 -18.06
C VAL A 21 -12.70 -23.81 -17.73
N ALA A 22 -13.42 -23.55 -16.63
CA ALA A 22 -13.68 -22.19 -16.16
C ALA A 22 -12.34 -21.46 -15.89
N PRO A 23 -12.15 -20.22 -16.39
CA PRO A 23 -10.97 -19.44 -16.05
C PRO A 23 -10.96 -19.20 -14.52
N GLY A 24 -9.91 -19.66 -13.83
CA GLY A 24 -9.76 -19.44 -12.38
C GLY A 24 -9.83 -20.68 -11.47
N ALA A 25 -9.67 -21.89 -12.00
CA ALA A 25 -9.49 -23.07 -11.14
C ALA A 25 -8.30 -22.87 -10.17
N PRO A 26 -8.45 -23.13 -8.85
CA PRO A 26 -7.38 -22.95 -7.87
C PRO A 26 -6.19 -23.84 -8.25
N GLY A 27 -5.03 -23.22 -8.53
CA GLY A 27 -3.81 -23.93 -8.95
C GLY A 27 -3.37 -23.69 -10.40
N SER A 28 -4.12 -22.93 -11.21
CA SER A 28 -3.60 -22.45 -12.49
C SER A 28 -2.52 -21.38 -12.26
N LYS A 29 -1.25 -21.74 -12.49
CA LYS A 29 -0.14 -20.78 -12.49
C LYS A 29 -0.45 -19.72 -13.56
N PRO A 30 -0.33 -18.42 -13.26
CA PRO A 30 -0.56 -17.41 -14.26
C PRO A 30 0.59 -17.45 -15.28
N HIS A 31 0.35 -18.14 -16.40
CA HIS A 31 1.26 -18.17 -17.53
C HIS A 31 1.22 -16.77 -18.18
N ASP A 32 2.33 -16.02 -18.07
CA ASP A 32 2.61 -14.76 -18.79
C ASP A 32 2.02 -13.43 -18.25
N LEU A 33 2.17 -13.16 -16.95
CA LEU A 33 1.86 -11.82 -16.38
C LEU A 33 2.81 -10.72 -16.90
N TRP A 34 4.11 -11.03 -17.00
CA TRP A 34 5.14 -10.02 -17.25
C TRP A 34 5.02 -9.31 -18.61
N PRO A 35 4.78 -10.00 -19.74
CA PRO A 35 4.57 -9.34 -21.03
C PRO A 35 3.35 -8.41 -21.03
N SER A 36 2.28 -8.82 -20.35
CA SER A 36 1.03 -8.05 -20.24
C SER A 36 1.22 -6.79 -19.40
N THR A 37 1.91 -6.90 -18.25
CA THR A 37 2.29 -5.75 -17.42
C THR A 37 3.20 -4.79 -18.17
N LYS A 38 4.22 -5.30 -18.88
CA LYS A 38 5.13 -4.47 -19.69
C LYS A 38 4.40 -3.73 -20.80
N ARG A 39 3.46 -4.38 -21.49
CA ARG A 39 2.60 -3.74 -22.50
C ARG A 39 1.74 -2.64 -21.90
N LEU A 40 1.20 -2.86 -20.71
CA LEU A 40 0.40 -1.89 -19.99
C LEU A 40 1.22 -0.67 -19.54
N LEU A 41 2.39 -0.88 -18.94
CA LEU A 41 3.33 0.19 -18.59
C LEU A 41 3.75 1.00 -19.83
N ARG A 42 3.89 0.35 -20.99
CA ARG A 42 4.18 1.04 -22.25
C ARG A 42 3.05 2.01 -22.66
N ARG A 43 1.79 1.74 -22.29
CA ARG A 43 0.65 2.65 -22.55
C ARG A 43 0.71 3.93 -21.71
N LEU A 44 1.47 3.96 -20.62
CA LEU A 44 1.72 5.18 -19.84
C LEU A 44 2.78 6.09 -20.47
N ARG A 45 3.59 5.62 -21.43
CA ARG A 45 4.65 6.43 -22.05
C ARG A 45 4.21 7.81 -22.55
N PRO A 46 3.05 7.97 -23.21
CA PRO A 46 2.56 9.29 -23.63
C PRO A 46 2.34 10.25 -22.45
N HIS A 47 2.06 9.72 -21.27
CA HIS A 47 1.80 10.48 -20.04
C HIS A 47 3.02 10.53 -19.11
N ARG A 48 4.24 10.25 -19.59
CA ARG A 48 5.46 10.16 -18.76
C ARG A 48 5.72 11.36 -17.86
N ILE A 49 5.41 12.58 -18.32
CA ILE A 49 5.60 13.81 -17.54
C ILE A 49 4.58 13.85 -16.40
N ALA A 50 3.31 13.60 -16.70
CA ALA A 50 2.25 13.57 -15.70
C ALA A 50 2.50 12.46 -14.66
N VAL A 51 2.96 11.28 -15.09
CA VAL A 51 3.41 10.22 -14.19
C VAL A 51 4.57 10.69 -13.32
N GLY A 52 5.58 11.36 -13.89
CA GLY A 52 6.69 11.93 -13.12
C GLY A 52 6.22 12.91 -12.03
N VAL A 53 5.24 13.77 -12.35
CA VAL A 53 4.62 14.68 -11.38
C VAL A 53 3.89 13.90 -10.27
N VAL A 54 3.11 12.88 -10.61
CA VAL A 54 2.44 12.00 -9.63
C VAL A 54 3.45 11.38 -8.67
N LEU A 55 4.55 10.84 -9.19
CA LEU A 55 5.60 10.21 -8.37
C LEU A 55 6.29 11.23 -7.46
N LEU A 56 6.55 12.45 -7.95
CA LEU A 56 7.14 13.52 -7.16
C LEU A 56 6.21 13.98 -6.03
N VAL A 57 4.93 14.18 -6.33
CA VAL A 57 3.90 14.55 -5.35
C VAL A 57 3.75 13.45 -4.28
N ALA A 58 3.75 12.18 -4.69
CA ALA A 58 3.74 11.04 -3.77
C ALA A 58 4.98 11.02 -2.88
N ALA A 59 6.18 11.26 -3.44
CA ALA A 59 7.41 11.28 -2.68
C ALA A 59 7.41 12.38 -1.59
N VAL A 60 6.91 13.58 -1.91
CA VAL A 60 6.74 14.66 -0.91
C VAL A 60 5.82 14.22 0.22
N SER A 61 4.68 13.59 -0.10
CA SER A 61 3.76 13.05 0.91
C SER A 61 4.47 12.05 1.84
N VAL A 62 5.28 11.13 1.30
CA VAL A 62 6.01 10.14 2.10
C VAL A 62 7.10 10.78 2.97
N VAL A 63 7.80 11.80 2.47
CA VAL A 63 8.77 12.55 3.27
C VAL A 63 8.08 13.21 4.46
N LEU A 64 6.89 13.79 4.28
CA LEU A 64 6.15 14.41 5.38
C LEU A 64 5.69 13.40 6.43
N THR A 65 5.11 12.25 6.03
CA THR A 65 4.66 11.21 6.98
C THR A 65 5.81 10.53 7.70
N SER A 66 6.98 10.44 7.09
CA SER A 66 8.15 9.79 7.69
C SER A 66 8.91 10.66 8.69
N ILE A 67 8.72 11.98 8.67
CA ILE A 67 9.23 12.88 9.72
C ILE A 67 8.41 12.73 11.01
N ALA A 68 7.12 12.41 10.90
CA ALA A 68 6.21 12.34 12.04
C ALA A 68 6.63 11.33 13.14
N PRO A 69 7.07 10.09 12.84
CA PRO A 69 7.58 9.16 13.86
C PRO A 69 8.74 9.72 14.70
N ARG A 70 9.67 10.45 14.06
CA ARG A 70 10.79 11.09 14.78
C ARG A 70 10.30 12.19 15.71
N MET A 71 9.35 13.01 15.25
CA MET A 71 8.73 14.07 16.05
C MET A 71 7.90 13.50 17.21
N LEU A 72 7.17 12.40 16.98
CA LEU A 72 6.47 11.67 18.04
C LEU A 72 7.44 11.13 19.08
N GLY A 73 8.61 10.64 18.67
CA GLY A 73 9.70 10.25 19.60
C GLY A 73 10.12 11.39 20.52
N GLN A 74 10.24 12.62 20.00
CA GLN A 74 10.52 13.80 20.83
C GLN A 74 9.38 14.12 21.80
N GLY A 75 8.12 13.96 21.36
CA GLY A 75 6.95 14.10 22.24
C GLY A 75 6.96 13.08 23.39
N THR A 76 7.29 11.82 23.09
CA THR A 76 7.49 10.79 24.11
C THR A 76 8.61 11.17 25.07
N ASN A 77 9.74 11.67 24.58
CA ASN A 77 10.83 12.13 25.45
C ASN A 77 10.37 13.24 26.40
N LEU A 78 9.63 14.25 25.93
CA LEU A 78 9.07 15.32 26.78
C LEU A 78 8.16 14.78 27.90
N ILE A 79 7.35 13.76 27.59
CA ILE A 79 6.48 13.12 28.58
C ILE A 79 7.33 12.36 29.61
N PHE A 80 8.27 11.52 29.14
CA PHE A 80 9.12 10.72 30.01
C PHE A 80 10.05 11.58 30.88
N ASP A 81 10.71 12.57 30.28
CA ASP A 81 11.59 13.52 30.97
C ASP A 81 10.82 14.29 32.04
N GLY A 82 9.60 14.73 31.73
CA GLY A 82 8.75 15.43 32.69
C GLY A 82 8.20 14.55 33.82
N ILE A 83 7.84 13.29 33.55
CA ILE A 83 7.37 12.36 34.59
C ILE A 83 8.51 12.02 35.55
N ILE A 84 9.69 11.70 35.02
CA ILE A 84 10.87 11.38 35.83
C ILE A 84 11.38 12.62 36.56
N GLY A 85 11.39 13.79 35.92
CA GLY A 85 11.76 15.06 36.54
C GLY A 85 10.95 15.39 37.77
N LYS A 86 9.63 15.18 37.72
CA LYS A 86 8.73 15.37 38.87
C LYS A 86 9.03 14.44 40.05
N GLN A 87 9.61 13.26 39.81
CA GLN A 87 9.95 12.30 40.86
C GLN A 87 11.28 12.62 41.55
N LEU A 88 12.16 13.39 40.89
CA LEU A 88 13.44 13.78 41.47
C LEU A 88 13.27 14.97 42.44
N PRO A 89 14.10 15.06 43.49
CA PRO A 89 14.08 16.18 44.42
C PRO A 89 14.28 17.52 43.69
N ALA A 90 13.40 18.49 43.97
CA ALA A 90 13.49 19.82 43.39
C ALA A 90 14.72 20.57 43.92
N GLY A 91 15.31 21.44 43.08
CA GLY A 91 16.43 22.31 43.46
C GLY A 91 17.81 21.65 43.39
N MET A 92 17.89 20.39 42.97
CA MET A 92 19.17 19.72 42.69
C MET A 92 19.53 19.82 41.20
N SER A 93 20.83 19.83 40.89
CA SER A 93 21.29 19.60 39.51
C SER A 93 21.06 18.14 39.10
N LYS A 94 21.04 17.85 37.79
CA LYS A 94 20.91 16.47 37.28
C LYS A 94 22.01 15.57 37.84
N GLU A 95 23.24 16.08 37.90
CA GLU A 95 24.42 15.37 38.40
C GLU A 95 24.29 15.04 39.88
N GLN A 96 23.77 15.98 40.67
CA GLN A 96 23.51 15.78 42.10
C GLN A 96 22.40 14.75 42.31
N ALA A 97 21.31 14.82 41.54
CA ALA A 97 20.23 13.85 41.61
C ALA A 97 20.73 12.44 41.23
N VAL A 98 21.53 12.31 40.18
CA VAL A 98 22.15 11.05 39.77
C VAL A 98 23.12 10.51 40.84
N ALA A 99 23.92 11.38 41.46
CA ALA A 99 24.82 10.98 42.53
C ALA A 99 24.06 10.50 43.77
N ALA A 100 22.97 11.19 44.15
CA ALA A 100 22.09 10.79 45.25
C ALA A 100 21.45 9.42 44.98
N LEU A 101 20.95 9.19 43.77
CA LEU A 101 20.38 7.89 43.37
C LEU A 101 21.41 6.75 43.45
N ARG A 102 22.66 7.00 43.06
CA ARG A 102 23.74 6.01 43.21
C ARG A 102 24.09 5.75 44.68
N ALA A 103 24.08 6.79 45.52
CA ALA A 103 24.31 6.64 46.96
C ALA A 103 23.21 5.80 47.63
N ASP A 104 21.96 5.91 47.15
CA ASP A 104 20.82 5.09 47.57
C ASP A 104 20.83 3.66 46.97
N GLY A 105 21.86 3.30 46.21
CA GLY A 105 22.00 1.98 45.56
C GLY A 105 21.17 1.79 44.28
N GLN A 106 20.50 2.84 43.79
CA GLN A 106 19.63 2.81 42.61
C GLN A 106 20.42 3.01 41.30
N ASN A 107 21.49 2.22 41.08
CA ASN A 107 22.42 2.42 39.97
C ASN A 107 21.76 2.38 38.58
N THR A 108 20.85 1.43 38.34
CA THR A 108 20.14 1.33 37.04
C THR A 108 19.27 2.55 36.76
N PHE A 109 18.57 3.07 37.77
CA PHE A 109 17.74 4.26 37.63
C PHE A 109 18.61 5.52 37.44
N ALA A 110 19.72 5.61 38.17
CA ALA A 110 20.71 6.67 38.00
C ALA A 110 21.30 6.68 36.57
N ASP A 111 21.62 5.51 36.01
CA ASP A 111 22.12 5.39 34.65
C ASP A 111 21.07 5.80 33.61
N MET A 112 19.81 5.41 33.80
CA MET A 112 18.69 5.89 32.98
C MET A 112 18.56 7.41 33.02
N VAL A 113 18.46 8.01 34.22
CA VAL A 113 18.34 9.47 34.40
C VAL A 113 19.54 10.22 33.81
N SER A 114 20.75 9.64 33.87
CA SER A 114 21.95 10.26 33.32
C SER A 114 21.86 10.51 31.81
N GLY A 115 21.25 9.58 31.08
CA GLY A 115 21.06 9.64 29.63
C GLY A 115 19.83 10.45 29.18
N MET A 116 18.99 10.88 30.12
CA MET A 116 17.78 11.65 29.84
C MET A 116 18.02 13.18 29.97
N ALA A 117 17.13 13.96 29.37
CA ALA A 117 17.14 15.43 29.44
C ALA A 117 16.25 15.95 30.58
N VAL A 118 16.35 15.29 31.74
CA VAL A 118 15.49 15.55 32.90
C VAL A 118 15.93 16.79 33.67
N VAL A 119 14.97 17.60 34.10
CA VAL A 119 15.18 18.69 35.07
C VAL A 119 14.54 18.28 36.41
N PRO A 120 15.33 18.09 37.49
CA PRO A 120 14.79 17.66 38.79
C PRO A 120 13.74 18.63 39.35
N GLY A 121 12.60 18.09 39.79
CA GLY A 121 11.46 18.83 40.33
C GLY A 121 10.52 19.44 39.28
N VAL A 122 10.82 19.33 37.98
CA VAL A 122 9.98 19.89 36.91
C VAL A 122 9.17 18.78 36.25
N GLY A 123 7.86 19.03 36.11
CA GLY A 123 6.92 18.12 35.46
C GLY A 123 6.93 18.19 33.94
N ILE A 124 5.91 17.60 33.31
CA ILE A 124 5.73 17.63 31.85
C ILE A 124 5.52 19.07 31.36
N ASP A 125 6.31 19.47 30.36
CA ASP A 125 6.08 20.71 29.62
C ASP A 125 4.96 20.50 28.59
N PHE A 126 3.72 20.78 29.00
CA PHE A 126 2.54 20.67 28.14
C PHE A 126 2.56 21.66 26.97
N SER A 127 3.27 22.79 27.07
CA SER A 127 3.37 23.76 25.98
C SER A 127 4.30 23.24 24.88
N ALA A 128 5.47 22.71 25.26
CA ALA A 128 6.39 22.07 24.32
C ALA A 128 5.75 20.84 23.68
N LEU A 129 5.08 20.00 24.49
CA LEU A 129 4.37 18.81 23.99
C LEU A 129 3.25 19.19 23.01
N GLY A 130 2.44 20.19 23.34
CA GLY A 130 1.38 20.69 22.46
C GLY A 130 1.92 21.19 21.12
N ARG A 131 3.07 21.87 21.11
CA ARG A 131 3.73 22.33 19.89
C ARG A 131 4.21 21.15 19.02
N VAL A 132 4.83 20.14 19.63
CA VAL A 132 5.26 18.93 18.91
C VAL A 132 4.06 18.22 18.30
N LEU A 133 2.98 18.03 19.06
CA LEU A 133 1.76 17.38 18.57
C LEU A 133 1.08 18.20 17.45
N ALA A 134 1.05 19.52 17.55
CA ALA A 134 0.52 20.38 16.50
C ALA A 134 1.34 20.29 15.20
N ILE A 135 2.67 20.23 15.30
CA ILE A 135 3.56 20.03 14.15
C ILE A 135 3.31 18.65 13.52
N VAL A 136 3.22 17.59 14.33
CA VAL A 136 2.92 16.23 13.87
C VAL A 136 1.58 16.19 13.14
N LEU A 137 0.55 16.82 13.69
CA LEU A 137 -0.76 16.93 13.04
C LEU A 137 -0.66 17.65 11.69
N ALA A 138 0.05 18.79 11.65
CA ALA A 138 0.25 19.54 10.41
C ALA A 138 1.01 18.74 9.34
N LEU A 139 2.02 17.95 9.74
CA LEU A 139 2.75 17.04 8.85
C LEU A 139 1.82 15.96 8.26
N TYR A 140 0.95 15.36 9.08
CA TYR A 140 -0.01 14.36 8.60
C TYR A 140 -1.06 14.96 7.67
N LEU A 141 -1.62 16.13 8.01
CA LEU A 141 -2.58 16.82 7.15
C LEU A 141 -1.95 17.22 5.82
N GLY A 142 -0.74 17.80 5.84
CA GLY A 142 0.00 18.13 4.64
C GLY A 142 0.28 16.90 3.79
N SER A 143 0.77 15.82 4.40
CA SER A 143 0.99 14.55 3.70
C SER A 143 -0.29 13.99 3.08
N ALA A 144 -1.42 14.05 3.78
CA ALA A 144 -2.71 13.60 3.27
C ALA A 144 -3.17 14.39 2.04
N VAL A 145 -2.96 15.71 2.04
CA VAL A 145 -3.25 16.58 0.88
C VAL A 145 -2.40 16.17 -0.33
N PHE A 146 -1.09 15.99 -0.14
CA PHE A 146 -0.20 15.56 -1.24
C PHE A 146 -0.55 14.14 -1.72
N MET A 147 -0.86 13.22 -0.81
CA MET A 147 -1.27 11.86 -1.17
C MET A 147 -2.57 11.88 -1.99
N TRP A 148 -3.56 12.65 -1.55
CA TRP A 148 -4.81 12.84 -2.26
C TRP A 148 -4.59 13.45 -3.66
N LEU A 149 -3.77 14.50 -3.76
CA LEU A 149 -3.43 15.13 -5.03
C LEU A 149 -2.74 14.14 -5.98
N SER A 150 -1.78 13.35 -5.48
CA SER A 150 -1.13 12.30 -6.25
C SER A 150 -2.12 11.28 -6.79
N GLY A 151 -3.03 10.78 -5.93
CA GLY A 151 -4.08 9.84 -6.32
C GLY A 151 -5.06 10.42 -7.33
N PHE A 152 -5.45 11.68 -7.17
CA PHE A 152 -6.32 12.40 -8.10
C PHE A 152 -5.68 12.53 -9.49
N LEU A 153 -4.44 13.01 -9.56
CA LEU A 153 -3.68 13.13 -10.80
C LEU A 153 -3.46 11.77 -11.48
N LEU A 154 -3.15 10.74 -10.69
CA LEU A 154 -2.99 9.38 -11.19
C LEU A 154 -4.30 8.86 -11.81
N ASN A 155 -5.43 9.09 -11.15
CA ASN A 155 -6.73 8.67 -11.66
C ASN A 155 -7.03 9.31 -13.03
N ILE A 156 -6.72 10.60 -13.23
CA ILE A 156 -6.88 11.26 -14.54
C ILE A 156 -6.09 10.53 -15.64
N ILE A 157 -4.83 10.18 -15.36
CA ILE A 157 -3.96 9.47 -16.30
C ILE A 157 -4.55 8.09 -16.64
N VAL A 158 -4.92 7.32 -15.61
CA VAL A 158 -5.45 5.96 -15.77
C VAL A 158 -6.77 5.97 -16.54
N GLN A 159 -7.68 6.91 -16.25
CA GLN A 159 -8.94 7.07 -16.99
C GLN A 159 -8.69 7.37 -18.47
N GLY A 160 -7.70 8.22 -18.79
CA GLY A 160 -7.29 8.47 -20.17
C GLY A 160 -6.79 7.20 -20.89
N VAL A 161 -6.00 6.38 -20.20
CA VAL A 161 -5.51 5.10 -20.75
C VAL A 161 -6.65 4.11 -20.98
N VAL A 162 -7.59 3.98 -20.02
CA VAL A 162 -8.75 3.08 -20.14
C VAL A 162 -9.67 3.53 -21.28
N LYS A 163 -9.93 4.83 -21.41
CA LYS A 163 -10.72 5.39 -22.52
C LYS A 163 -10.11 5.02 -23.87
N ASN A 164 -8.79 5.15 -24.02
CA ASN A 164 -8.09 4.77 -25.24
C ASN A 164 -8.14 3.27 -25.52
N LEU A 165 -8.03 2.44 -24.47
CA LEU A 165 -8.17 0.99 -24.58
C LEU A 165 -9.58 0.60 -25.07
N ARG A 166 -10.62 1.18 -24.46
CA ARG A 166 -12.02 0.96 -24.90
C ARG A 166 -12.21 1.30 -26.38
N ALA A 167 -11.70 2.45 -26.82
CA ALA A 167 -11.78 2.86 -28.23
C ALA A 167 -11.00 1.92 -29.18
N GLU A 168 -9.88 1.34 -28.75
CA GLU A 168 -9.15 0.34 -29.54
C GLU A 168 -9.90 -0.98 -29.66
N VAL A 169 -10.52 -1.44 -28.57
CA VAL A 169 -11.31 -2.67 -28.57
C VAL A 169 -12.55 -2.53 -29.44
N GLU A 170 -13.26 -1.41 -29.32
CA GLU A 170 -14.42 -1.09 -30.17
C GLU A 170 -14.06 -1.09 -31.66
N ARG A 171 -12.97 -0.40 -32.04
CA ARG A 171 -12.48 -0.42 -33.43
C ARG A 171 -12.10 -1.82 -33.91
N LYS A 172 -11.59 -2.68 -33.02
CA LYS A 172 -11.25 -4.06 -33.38
C LYS A 172 -12.51 -4.88 -33.63
N ILE A 173 -13.53 -4.75 -32.78
CA ILE A 173 -14.82 -5.45 -32.91
C ILE A 173 -15.48 -5.11 -34.25
N HIS A 174 -15.55 -3.83 -34.62
CA HIS A 174 -16.16 -3.40 -35.89
C HIS A 174 -15.42 -3.89 -37.16
N ARG A 175 -14.19 -4.42 -37.02
CA ARG A 175 -13.37 -4.92 -38.14
C ARG A 175 -13.31 -6.44 -38.22
N LEU A 176 -14.02 -7.16 -37.35
CA LEU A 176 -14.04 -8.63 -37.38
C LEU A 176 -14.94 -9.13 -38.53
N PRO A 177 -14.54 -10.20 -39.24
CA PRO A 177 -15.33 -10.76 -40.33
C PRO A 177 -16.62 -11.41 -39.80
N LEU A 178 -17.69 -11.37 -40.60
CA LEU A 178 -19.01 -11.94 -40.27
C LEU A 178 -18.94 -13.40 -39.76
N ARG A 179 -18.05 -14.22 -40.33
CA ARG A 179 -17.77 -15.60 -39.86
C ARG A 179 -17.41 -15.72 -38.37
N TYR A 180 -16.78 -14.71 -37.78
CA TYR A 180 -16.47 -14.68 -36.35
C TYR A 180 -17.73 -14.53 -35.49
N PHE A 181 -18.71 -13.79 -36.00
CA PHE A 181 -19.99 -13.56 -35.34
C PHE A 181 -20.97 -14.72 -35.53
N ASP A 182 -20.86 -15.47 -36.64
CA ASP A 182 -21.70 -16.65 -36.92
C ASP A 182 -21.34 -17.89 -36.09
N SER A 183 -20.15 -17.89 -35.46
CA SER A 183 -19.61 -19.02 -34.67
C SER A 183 -19.82 -18.90 -33.15
N HIS A 184 -20.44 -17.81 -32.68
CA HIS A 184 -20.63 -17.52 -31.26
C HIS A 184 -22.08 -17.12 -30.97
N SER A 185 -22.60 -17.48 -29.78
CA SER A 185 -23.97 -17.12 -29.41
C SER A 185 -24.10 -15.59 -29.27
N ARG A 186 -25.23 -15.01 -29.72
CA ARG A 186 -25.47 -13.56 -29.63
C ARG A 186 -25.38 -13.02 -28.20
N GLY A 187 -25.76 -13.85 -27.21
CA GLY A 187 -25.64 -13.54 -25.78
C GLY A 187 -24.20 -13.53 -25.27
N ASP A 188 -23.37 -14.49 -25.67
CA ASP A 188 -21.95 -14.53 -25.32
C ASP A 188 -21.19 -13.35 -25.92
N LEU A 189 -21.54 -12.93 -27.14
CA LEU A 189 -20.95 -11.77 -27.78
C LEU A 189 -21.28 -10.48 -27.04
N LEU A 190 -22.55 -10.26 -26.67
CA LEU A 190 -22.94 -9.05 -25.95
C LEU A 190 -22.30 -9.02 -24.55
N SER A 191 -22.29 -10.14 -23.83
CA SER A 191 -21.67 -10.25 -22.51
C SER A 191 -20.15 -10.00 -22.55
N ARG A 192 -19.44 -10.54 -23.56
CA ARG A 192 -17.99 -10.29 -23.71
C ARG A 192 -17.69 -8.85 -24.11
N VAL A 193 -18.56 -8.22 -24.89
CA VAL A 193 -18.36 -6.83 -25.31
C VAL A 193 -18.67 -5.85 -24.19
N THR A 194 -19.67 -6.09 -23.34
CA THR A 194 -19.99 -5.17 -22.24
C THR A 194 -19.24 -5.57 -20.97
N ASN A 195 -19.48 -6.78 -20.46
CA ASN A 195 -19.04 -7.19 -19.13
C ASN A 195 -17.54 -7.50 -19.09
N ASP A 196 -16.97 -8.19 -20.07
CA ASP A 196 -15.53 -8.48 -20.03
C ASP A 196 -14.72 -7.22 -20.28
N ILE A 197 -15.16 -6.32 -21.18
CA ILE A 197 -14.47 -5.04 -21.40
C ILE A 197 -14.49 -4.20 -20.13
N ASP A 198 -15.62 -4.15 -19.43
CA ASP A 198 -15.72 -3.38 -18.18
C ASP A 198 -14.91 -4.02 -17.05
N ASN A 199 -14.99 -5.35 -16.88
CA ASN A 199 -14.19 -6.10 -15.90
C ASN A 199 -12.69 -5.92 -16.15
N VAL A 200 -12.26 -6.00 -17.40
CA VAL A 200 -10.86 -5.76 -17.82
C VAL A 200 -10.48 -4.31 -17.53
N SER A 201 -11.32 -3.34 -17.93
CA SER A 201 -11.07 -1.91 -17.71
C SER A 201 -10.91 -1.58 -16.22
N GLN A 202 -11.79 -2.10 -15.37
CA GLN A 202 -11.77 -1.89 -13.93
C GLN A 202 -10.56 -2.57 -13.28
N SER A 203 -10.27 -3.82 -13.66
CA SER A 203 -9.10 -4.56 -13.17
C SER A 203 -7.79 -3.87 -13.54
N LEU A 204 -7.70 -3.38 -14.78
CA LEU A 204 -6.56 -2.57 -15.23
C LEU A 204 -6.43 -1.29 -14.40
N GLN A 205 -7.54 -0.57 -14.18
CA GLN A 205 -7.54 0.67 -13.40
C GLN A 205 -7.03 0.44 -11.97
N GLN A 206 -7.56 -0.57 -11.27
CA GLN A 206 -7.14 -0.92 -9.92
C GLN A 206 -5.68 -1.34 -9.88
N THR A 207 -5.28 -2.26 -10.76
CA THR A 207 -3.90 -2.79 -10.78
C THR A 207 -2.87 -1.70 -11.10
N MET A 208 -3.15 -0.80 -12.05
CA MET A 208 -2.26 0.32 -12.36
C MET A 208 -2.09 1.25 -11.17
N SER A 209 -3.22 1.61 -10.53
CA SER A 209 -3.21 2.50 -9.37
C SER A 209 -2.44 1.88 -8.22
N GLN A 210 -2.71 0.60 -7.93
CA GLN A 210 -2.07 -0.12 -6.84
C GLN A 210 -0.58 -0.35 -7.09
N LEU A 211 -0.15 -0.70 -8.31
CA LEU A 211 1.27 -0.85 -8.62
C LEU A 211 2.06 0.43 -8.36
N ILE A 212 1.51 1.59 -8.73
CA ILE A 212 2.17 2.88 -8.52
C ILE A 212 2.21 3.22 -7.03
N VAL A 213 1.07 3.08 -6.32
CA VAL A 213 1.02 3.32 -4.87
C VAL A 213 1.98 2.39 -4.14
N SER A 214 1.94 1.09 -4.39
CA SER A 214 2.82 0.11 -3.78
C SER A 214 4.30 0.38 -4.07
N ALA A 215 4.66 0.71 -5.32
CA ALA A 215 6.03 1.08 -5.66
C ALA A 215 6.49 2.33 -4.89
N MET A 216 5.64 3.36 -4.80
CA MET A 216 5.95 4.58 -4.05
C MET A 216 6.04 4.34 -2.55
N THR A 217 5.16 3.53 -1.98
CA THR A 217 5.21 3.17 -0.57
C THR A 217 6.49 2.39 -0.26
N VAL A 218 6.83 1.38 -1.06
CA VAL A 218 8.05 0.58 -0.86
C VAL A 218 9.30 1.45 -1.00
N ILE A 219 9.43 2.19 -2.10
CA ILE A 219 10.58 3.08 -2.34
C ILE A 219 10.68 4.13 -1.23
N GLY A 220 9.56 4.78 -0.90
CA GLY A 220 9.51 5.84 0.09
C GLY A 220 9.88 5.34 1.49
N ILE A 221 9.35 4.19 1.92
CA ILE A 221 9.73 3.57 3.20
C ILE A 221 11.21 3.17 3.19
N LEU A 222 11.70 2.50 2.15
CA LEU A 222 13.10 2.06 2.08
C LEU A 222 14.07 3.24 2.12
N VAL A 223 13.82 4.29 1.32
CA VAL A 223 14.63 5.51 1.31
C VAL A 223 14.64 6.14 2.69
N MET A 224 13.48 6.26 3.34
CA MET A 224 13.41 6.86 4.67
C MET A 224 14.07 5.98 5.74
N MET A 225 13.96 4.66 5.66
CA MET A 225 14.68 3.75 6.56
C MET A 225 16.19 3.94 6.45
N ILE A 226 16.72 4.01 5.22
CA ILE A 226 18.16 4.24 4.97
C ILE A 226 18.59 5.63 5.48
N VAL A 227 17.79 6.67 5.23
CA VAL A 227 18.05 8.03 5.74
C VAL A 227 18.01 8.08 7.26
N ILE A 228 17.17 7.27 7.91
CA ILE A 228 17.03 7.28 9.37
C ILE A 228 18.17 6.52 10.05
N SER A 229 18.43 5.29 9.62
CA SER A 229 19.50 4.44 10.13
C SER A 229 19.82 3.36 9.10
N PRO A 230 20.93 3.51 8.35
CA PRO A 230 21.33 2.53 7.33
C PRO A 230 21.52 1.12 7.91
N LEU A 231 21.99 1.02 9.16
CA LEU A 231 22.24 -0.25 9.84
C LEU A 231 20.93 -0.97 10.17
N LEU A 232 19.95 -0.28 10.76
CA LEU A 232 18.64 -0.89 11.05
C LEU A 232 17.87 -1.20 9.76
N ALA A 233 18.02 -0.36 8.73
CA ALA A 233 17.44 -0.62 7.42
C ALA A 233 17.98 -1.92 6.79
N LEU A 234 19.31 -2.13 6.84
CA LEU A 234 19.94 -3.34 6.34
C LEU A 234 19.43 -4.59 7.07
N ILE A 235 19.37 -4.55 8.40
CA ILE A 235 18.85 -5.66 9.21
C ILE A 235 17.41 -5.97 8.78
N ALA A 236 16.53 -4.97 8.71
CA ALA A 236 15.14 -5.17 8.31
C ALA A 236 14.98 -5.75 6.90
N VAL A 237 15.74 -5.25 5.92
CA VAL A 237 15.69 -5.73 4.52
C VAL A 237 16.15 -7.18 4.42
N LEU A 238 17.09 -7.62 5.26
CA LEU A 238 17.56 -9.00 5.29
C LEU A 238 16.58 -9.92 6.03
N THR A 239 15.85 -9.44 7.03
CA THR A 239 14.91 -10.24 7.82
C THR A 239 13.56 -10.45 7.13
N VAL A 240 13.01 -9.44 6.45
CA VAL A 240 11.68 -9.53 5.82
C VAL A 240 11.52 -10.69 4.81
N PRO A 241 12.51 -11.02 3.96
CA PRO A 241 12.41 -12.18 3.06
C PRO A 241 12.46 -13.54 3.76
N LEU A 242 12.92 -13.59 5.02
CA LEU A 242 13.10 -14.81 5.80
C LEU A 242 11.89 -15.14 6.70
N SER A 243 10.97 -14.19 6.88
CA SER A 243 9.73 -14.32 7.67
C SER A 243 8.55 -14.77 6.83
#